data_AF-A0A8S2REC2-F1
#
_entry.id   AF-A0A8S2REC2-F1
#
_cell.length_a   1.000
_cell.length_b   1.000
_cell.length_c   1.000
_cell.angle_alpha   90.00
_cell.angle_beta   90.00
_cell.angle_gamma   90.00
#
_symmetry.space_group_name_H-M   'P 1'
#
loop_
_entity.id
_entity.type
_entity.pdbx_description
1 polymer ?
#
loop_
_entity_poly.entity_id
_entity_poly.type
_entity_poly.pdbx_seq_one_letter_code
_entity_poly.pdbx_strand_id
1 'polypeptide(L)'
;TPVASFKHHRSSITSVQWHHTDSSVFAAAGSDNQITLWDLAVEKDDEEKKEQAASNNNQVENIPDQLLFIHMGQTDIKEVHWHRQIPGVLVSTALSGFNIFKTISA
;
A
#
# COMPACT_ATOMS: atom_id res chain seq x y z
N THR A 1 -23.91 1.87 -0.98
CA THR A 1 -22.79 2.28 -1.86
C THR A 1 -21.50 2.25 -1.05
N PRO A 2 -20.32 1.95 -1.64
CA PRO A 2 -19.06 1.92 -0.89
C PRO A 2 -18.69 3.32 -0.37
N VAL A 3 -18.01 3.39 0.78
CA VAL A 3 -17.52 4.65 1.37
C VAL A 3 -16.29 5.20 0.66
N ALA A 4 -15.42 4.32 0.15
CA ALA A 4 -14.23 4.67 -0.61
C ALA A 4 -13.86 3.54 -1.59
N SER A 5 -13.07 3.87 -2.62
CA SER A 5 -12.54 2.91 -3.60
C SER A 5 -11.08 3.24 -3.89
N PHE A 6 -10.18 2.34 -3.50
CA PHE A 6 -8.74 2.46 -3.72
C PHE A 6 -8.34 1.64 -4.95
N LYS A 7 -7.92 2.32 -6.01
CA LYS A 7 -7.60 1.69 -7.30
C LYS A 7 -6.11 1.78 -7.56
N HIS A 8 -5.45 0.63 -7.51
CA HIS A 8 -4.03 0.48 -7.85
C HIS A 8 -3.74 -0.93 -8.37
N HIS A 9 -4.16 -1.94 -7.60
CA HIS A 9 -3.95 -3.34 -7.97
C HIS A 9 -4.61 -3.67 -9.31
N ARG A 10 -3.90 -4.43 -10.14
CA ARG A 10 -4.27 -4.81 -11.51
C ARG A 10 -4.81 -6.25 -11.61
N SER A 11 -4.88 -6.95 -10.48
CA SER A 11 -5.39 -8.31 -10.36
C SER A 11 -6.14 -8.48 -9.02
N SER A 12 -6.66 -9.67 -8.76
CA SER A 12 -7.39 -9.99 -7.53
C SER A 12 -6.57 -9.68 -6.28
N ILE A 13 -7.23 -9.04 -5.31
CA ILE A 13 -6.69 -8.88 -3.95
C ILE A 13 -6.74 -10.23 -3.24
N THR A 14 -5.62 -10.65 -2.66
CA THR A 14 -5.48 -11.94 -1.97
C THR A 14 -5.52 -11.78 -0.45
N SER A 15 -5.06 -10.65 0.08
CA SER A 15 -5.10 -10.37 1.52
C SER A 15 -5.21 -8.87 1.77
N VAL A 16 -5.93 -8.50 2.84
CA VAL A 16 -6.01 -7.13 3.36
C VAL A 16 -5.83 -7.20 4.87
N GLN A 17 -4.99 -6.34 5.42
CA GLN A 17 -4.82 -6.27 6.86
C GLN A 17 -4.63 -4.84 7.37
N TRP A 18 -5.52 -4.44 8.26
CA TRP A 18 -5.43 -3.19 9.00
C TRP A 18 -4.28 -3.24 10.00
N HIS A 19 -3.63 -2.10 10.18
CA HIS A 19 -2.67 -1.91 11.25
C HIS A 19 -3.37 -2.09 12.61
N HIS A 20 -2.69 -2.69 13.58
CA HIS A 20 -3.32 -3.13 14.83
C HIS A 20 -3.64 -1.98 15.81
N THR A 21 -2.97 -0.84 15.66
CA THR A 21 -3.11 0.32 16.54
C THR A 21 -3.47 1.60 15.79
N ASP A 22 -3.28 1.63 14.47
CA ASP A 22 -3.63 2.77 13.64
C ASP A 22 -4.78 2.38 12.72
N SER A 23 -5.94 3.00 12.94
CA SER A 23 -7.15 2.71 12.19
C SER A 23 -7.16 3.30 10.77
N SER A 24 -6.26 4.23 10.44
CA SER A 24 -6.19 4.79 9.09
C SER A 24 -5.28 3.97 8.17
N VAL A 25 -4.46 3.07 8.71
CA VAL A 25 -3.42 2.36 7.94
C VAL A 25 -3.82 0.91 7.66
N PHE A 26 -3.63 0.47 6.41
CA PHE A 26 -3.76 -0.94 6.05
C PHE A 26 -2.77 -1.36 4.96
N ALA A 27 -2.45 -2.66 4.94
CA ALA A 27 -1.70 -3.29 3.86
C ALA A 27 -2.64 -4.15 3.00
N ALA A 28 -2.42 -4.19 1.69
CA ALA A 28 -3.13 -5.06 0.76
C ALA A 28 -2.13 -5.83 -0.12
N ALA A 29 -2.36 -7.12 -0.31
CA ALA A 29 -1.60 -7.97 -1.23
C ALA A 29 -2.46 -8.36 -2.42
N GLY A 30 -1.85 -8.45 -3.60
CA GLY A 30 -2.53 -8.83 -4.84
C GLY A 30 -1.82 -9.93 -5.62
N SER A 31 -2.60 -10.63 -6.45
CA SER A 31 -2.08 -11.58 -7.46
C SER A 31 -1.31 -10.90 -8.60
N ASP A 32 -1.18 -9.57 -8.57
CA ASP A 32 -0.29 -8.77 -9.41
C ASP A 32 1.11 -8.62 -8.82
N ASN A 33 1.47 -9.45 -7.84
CA ASN A 33 2.79 -9.51 -7.21
C ASN A 33 3.21 -8.24 -6.47
N GLN A 34 2.22 -7.51 -5.96
CA GLN A 34 2.43 -6.30 -5.17
C GLN A 34 1.84 -6.44 -3.77
N ILE A 35 2.52 -5.86 -2.80
CA ILE A 35 1.95 -5.52 -1.49
C ILE A 35 1.96 -4.00 -1.42
N THR A 36 0.82 -3.40 -1.15
CA THR A 36 0.66 -1.95 -1.03
C THR A 36 0.37 -1.56 0.40
N LEU A 37 0.93 -0.45 0.84
CA LEU A 37 0.66 0.18 2.13
C LEU A 37 -0.14 1.46 1.89
N TRP A 38 -1.25 1.59 2.61
CA TRP A 38 -2.18 2.68 2.48
C TRP A 38 -2.36 3.40 3.81
N ASP A 39 -2.51 4.72 3.75
CA ASP A 39 -2.94 5.54 4.88
C ASP A 39 -4.08 6.47 4.46
N LEU A 40 -5.22 6.27 5.09
CA LEU A 40 -6.45 7.01 4.84
C LEU A 40 -6.45 8.43 5.41
N ALA A 41 -5.52 8.76 6.31
CA ALA A 41 -5.38 10.08 6.88
C ALA A 41 -4.56 11.02 5.98
N VAL A 42 -3.93 10.50 4.92
CA VAL A 42 -3.13 11.31 3.99
C VAL A 42 -4.03 12.13 3.09
N GLU A 43 -3.83 13.44 3.18
CA GLU A 43 -4.42 14.46 2.31
C GLU A 43 -3.29 15.33 1.75
N LYS A 44 -3.29 15.59 0.43
CA LYS A 44 -2.40 16.59 -0.16
C LYS A 44 -2.92 17.99 0.11
N ASP A 45 -2.02 18.88 0.51
CA ASP A 45 -2.30 20.30 0.62
C ASP A 45 -2.59 20.91 -0.77
N ASP A 46 -3.40 21.96 -0.78
CA ASP A 46 -3.88 22.58 -2.03
C ASP A 46 -2.74 23.14 -2.90
N GLU A 47 -1.61 23.51 -2.30
CA GLU A 47 -0.43 23.98 -3.03
C GLU A 47 0.30 22.83 -3.75
N GLU A 48 0.43 21.65 -3.13
CA GLU A 48 1.06 20.48 -3.77
C GLU A 48 0.22 19.98 -4.97
N LYS A 49 -1.11 20.05 -4.87
CA LYS A 49 -2.02 19.73 -5.98
C LYS A 49 -1.83 20.69 -7.16
N LYS A 50 -1.63 21.98 -6.89
CA LYS A 50 -1.38 23.00 -7.94
C LYS A 50 -0.02 22.79 -8.61
N GLU A 51 1.01 22.46 -7.84
CA GLU A 51 2.35 22.19 -8.37
C GLU A 51 2.38 20.95 -9.26
N GLN A 52 1.67 19.87 -8.88
CA GLN A 52 1.55 18.67 -9.72
C GLN A 52 0.77 18.93 -11.01
N ALA A 53 -0.26 19.77 -10.96
CA ALA A 53 -0.99 20.19 -12.17
C ALA A 53 -0.16 21.10 -13.08
N ALA A 54 0.79 21.86 -12.52
CA ALA A 54 1.67 22.76 -13.27
C ALA A 54 2.90 22.05 -13.86
N SER A 55 3.32 20.93 -13.27
CA SER A 55 4.43 20.11 -13.76
C SER A 55 3.93 19.16 -14.86
N ASN A 56 4.14 19.53 -16.13
CA ASN A 56 3.88 18.69 -17.32
C ASN A 56 4.79 17.44 -17.40
N ASN A 57 5.37 16.96 -16.29
CA ASN A 57 6.20 15.76 -16.24
C ASN A 57 5.30 14.53 -16.05
N ASN A 58 5.03 13.86 -17.17
CA ASN A 58 4.38 12.55 -17.31
C ASN A 58 5.14 11.39 -16.59
N GLN A 59 5.50 11.48 -15.31
CA GLN A 59 6.31 10.42 -14.69
C GLN A 59 5.79 9.80 -13.39
N VAL A 60 4.60 10.16 -12.91
CA VAL A 60 3.93 9.34 -11.90
C VAL A 60 2.48 9.11 -12.35
N GLU A 61 2.24 7.98 -13.02
CA GLU A 61 0.91 7.53 -13.44
C GLU A 61 -0.08 7.56 -12.27
N ASN A 62 -1.01 8.53 -12.20
CA ASN A 62 -2.23 8.50 -11.38
C ASN A 62 -2.14 7.69 -10.06
N ILE A 63 -1.08 7.87 -9.28
CA ILE A 63 -0.91 7.12 -8.03
C ILE A 63 -1.76 7.84 -6.97
N PRO A 64 -2.69 7.14 -6.31
CA PRO A 64 -3.52 7.76 -5.28
C PRO A 64 -2.65 8.29 -4.12
N ASP A 65 -3.05 9.44 -3.58
CA ASP A 65 -2.32 10.12 -2.49
C ASP A 65 -2.18 9.24 -1.25
N GLN A 66 -3.16 8.37 -0.99
CA GLN A 66 -3.18 7.47 0.15
C GLN A 66 -2.21 6.28 0.00
N LEU A 67 -1.63 6.05 -1.18
CA LEU A 67 -0.69 4.95 -1.41
C LEU A 67 0.72 5.35 -0.95
N LEU A 68 1.14 4.86 0.22
CA LEU A 68 2.43 5.21 0.82
C LEU A 68 3.60 4.40 0.28
N PHE A 69 3.38 3.11 0.00
CA PHE A 69 4.47 2.21 -0.38
C PHE A 69 3.99 1.05 -1.23
N ILE A 70 4.83 0.61 -2.17
CA ILE A 70 4.63 -0.59 -2.97
C ILE A 70 5.85 -1.51 -2.76
N HIS A 71 5.61 -2.66 -2.15
CA HIS A 71 6.59 -3.74 -2.03
C HIS A 71 6.38 -4.76 -3.14
N MET A 72 7.47 -5.16 -3.81
CA MET A 72 7.48 -6.14 -4.90
C MET A 72 8.54 -7.22 -4.64
N GLY A 73 8.78 -8.09 -5.63
CA GLY A 73 9.84 -9.11 -5.56
C GLY A 73 9.39 -10.48 -5.06
N GLN A 74 8.08 -10.69 -4.87
CA GLN A 74 7.47 -12.00 -4.68
C GLN A 74 6.62 -12.40 -5.87
N THR A 75 6.35 -13.69 -6.03
CA THR A 75 5.45 -14.22 -7.06
C THR A 75 4.30 -14.96 -6.40
N ASP A 76 3.07 -14.62 -6.79
CA ASP A 76 1.80 -15.18 -6.30
C ASP A 76 1.65 -15.06 -4.77
N ILE A 77 1.47 -13.83 -4.30
CA ILE A 77 1.37 -13.46 -2.89
C ILE A 77 0.01 -13.89 -2.33
N LYS A 78 -0.01 -14.55 -1.17
CA LYS A 78 -1.22 -15.10 -0.53
C LYS A 78 -1.65 -14.30 0.69
N GLU A 79 -0.74 -14.03 1.61
CA GLU A 79 -1.06 -13.36 2.88
C GLU A 79 -0.08 -12.24 3.19
N VAL A 80 -0.55 -11.24 3.94
CA VAL A 80 0.26 -10.17 4.52
C VAL A 80 -0.16 -9.91 5.96
N HIS A 81 0.83 -9.83 6.86
CA HIS A 81 0.62 -9.66 8.30
C HIS A 81 1.58 -8.65 8.95
N TRP A 82 1.04 -7.71 9.71
CA TRP A 82 1.72 -6.81 10.65
C TRP A 82 2.26 -7.59 11.84
N HIS A 83 3.53 -7.36 12.15
CA HIS A 83 4.17 -7.94 13.31
C HIS A 83 3.83 -7.14 14.58
N ARG A 84 3.03 -7.73 15.47
CA ARG A 84 2.49 -7.04 16.66
C ARG A 84 3.53 -6.48 17.63
N GLN A 85 4.72 -7.08 17.70
CA GLN A 85 5.75 -6.66 18.67
C GLN A 85 6.83 -5.77 18.06
N ILE A 86 6.87 -5.62 16.73
CA ILE A 86 7.92 -4.87 16.04
C ILE A 86 7.23 -3.89 15.09
N PRO A 87 7.06 -2.62 15.51
CA PRO A 87 6.38 -1.60 14.73
C PRO A 87 6.97 -1.43 13.34
N GLY A 88 6.08 -1.25 12.36
CA GLY A 88 6.43 -1.10 10.94
C GLY A 88 6.83 -2.40 10.23
N VAL A 89 6.89 -3.55 10.90
CA VAL A 89 7.26 -4.82 10.23
C VAL A 89 6.05 -5.53 9.66
N LEU A 90 6.16 -5.90 8.38
CA LEU A 90 5.25 -6.77 7.65
C LEU A 90 5.93 -8.09 7.31
N VAL A 91 5.14 -9.16 7.36
CA VAL A 91 5.50 -10.49 6.91
C VAL A 91 4.52 -10.89 5.82
N SER A 92 5.02 -11.44 4.72
CA SER A 92 4.18 -11.91 3.62
C SER A 92 4.52 -13.32 3.18
N THR A 93 3.51 -14.08 2.75
CA THR A 93 3.67 -15.43 2.19
C THR A 93 3.33 -15.41 0.70
N ALA A 94 4.08 -16.17 -0.10
CA ALA A 94 3.90 -16.26 -1.54
C ALA A 94 4.39 -17.61 -2.07
N LEU A 95 4.08 -17.94 -3.33
CA LEU A 95 4.64 -19.13 -3.99
C LEU A 95 6.17 -19.10 -4.02
N SER A 96 6.76 -17.92 -4.17
CA SER A 96 8.22 -17.73 -4.18
C SER A 96 8.88 -17.78 -2.78
N GLY A 97 8.11 -18.01 -1.71
CA GLY A 97 8.58 -18.00 -0.32
C GLY A 97 7.96 -16.87 0.51
N PHE A 98 8.60 -16.51 1.62
CA PHE A 98 8.13 -15.44 2.49
C PHE A 98 9.11 -14.28 2.54
N ASN A 99 8.60 -13.07 2.74
CA ASN A 99 9.40 -11.88 2.99
C ASN A 99 9.10 -11.35 4.39
N ILE A 100 10.11 -10.72 5.01
CA ILE A 100 9.97 -9.91 6.21
C ILE A 100 10.62 -8.57 5.89
N PHE A 101 9.85 -7.49 5.96
CA PHE A 101 10.33 -6.15 5.63
C PHE A 101 9.74 -5.11 6.57
N LYS A 102 10.47 -4.00 6.74
CA LYS A 102 10.04 -2.88 7.57
C LYS A 102 9.64 -1.70 6.69
N THR A 103 8.46 -1.15 6.91
CA THR A 103 7.93 0.03 6.23
C THR A 103 8.33 1.32 6.96
N ILE A 104 8.11 2.46 6.31
CA ILE A 104 8.40 3.79 6.86
C ILE A 104 7.34 4.27 7.87
N SER A 105 6.15 3.69 7.85
CA SER A 105 5.07 3.99 8.79
C SER A 105 5.28 3.17 10.06
N ALA A 106 5.50 3.84 11.20
CA ALA A 106 5.72 3.25 12.52
C ALA A 106 4.53 3.51 13.44
#